data_AF-A0A961D8N0-F1
#
_entry.id   AF-A0A961D8N0-F1
#
_cell.length_a   1.000
_cell.length_b   1.000
_cell.length_c   1.000
_cell.angle_alpha   90.00
_cell.angle_beta   90.00
_cell.angle_gamma   90.00
#
_symmetry.space_group_name_H-M   'P 1'
#
loop_
_entity.id
_entity.type
_entity.pdbx_description
1 polymer ?
#
loop_
_entity_poly.entity_id
_entity_poly.type
_entity_poly.pdbx_seq_one_letter_code
_entity_poly.pdbx_strand_id
1 'polypeptide(L)'
;PVAKHGNRAASSKSGSSDVLTALGVNLALEPDQLREAFDRTGIAFVHAARFLPGFRHVGPVRAELGVQTVFNYLGPLCNPVRPEATAAGVADIARAPLFADLFRFRGASALVFRGDDGLDELTTTGHSHIWEVSRGALTEHDLDPRDLGIPRAKMEDLVGGTPDENAAVVHRVFAGEPGPVRDIALLNAAAGLVAYDLFAEPESADRPILDRLADKLVVAAEAVDSGSVRSKLADWVAATAAFASAA
;
A
#
# COMPACT_ATOMS: atom_id res chain seq x y z
N PRO A 1 -2.27 -12.99 0.05
CA PRO A 1 -3.16 -12.39 1.08
C PRO A 1 -2.70 -10.96 1.40
N VAL A 2 -3.61 -10.02 1.69
CA VAL A 2 -3.27 -8.60 1.91
C VAL A 2 -4.07 -8.04 3.08
N ALA A 3 -3.38 -7.51 4.09
CA ALA A 3 -4.00 -6.77 5.19
C ALA A 3 -3.55 -5.31 5.15
N LYS A 4 -4.32 -4.46 4.45
CA LYS A 4 -4.01 -3.04 4.30
C LYS A 4 -4.43 -2.29 5.55
N HIS A 5 -3.49 -1.73 6.29
CA HIS A 5 -3.78 -0.76 7.34
C HIS A 5 -3.93 0.64 6.73
N GLY A 6 -4.94 1.38 7.18
CA GLY A 6 -5.21 2.72 6.66
C GLY A 6 -6.21 3.50 7.51
N ASN A 7 -6.36 4.77 7.18
CA ASN A 7 -7.33 5.68 7.76
C ASN A 7 -7.88 6.61 6.68
N ARG A 8 -8.87 7.46 7.03
CA ARG A 8 -9.30 8.58 6.18
C ARG A 8 -8.16 9.53 5.89
N ALA A 9 -8.28 10.26 4.78
CA ALA A 9 -7.31 11.30 4.43
C ALA A 9 -7.13 12.31 5.57
N ALA A 10 -5.87 12.65 5.84
CA ALA A 10 -5.52 13.75 6.75
C ALA A 10 -5.22 15.05 5.99
N SER A 11 -4.70 14.97 4.76
CA SER A 11 -4.25 16.12 3.95
C SER A 11 -4.58 16.04 2.46
N SER A 12 -4.95 14.87 1.93
CA SER A 12 -5.35 14.69 0.53
C SER A 12 -6.86 14.89 0.33
N LYS A 13 -7.29 15.09 -0.93
CA LYS A 13 -8.72 15.16 -1.29
C LYS A 13 -9.49 13.88 -1.02
N SER A 14 -8.81 12.73 -1.04
CA SER A 14 -9.36 11.42 -0.71
C SER A 14 -8.24 10.49 -0.22
N GLY A 15 -8.57 9.67 0.79
CA GLY A 15 -7.67 8.65 1.32
C GLY A 15 -8.08 7.26 0.86
N SER A 16 -7.23 6.27 1.11
CA SER A 16 -7.51 4.88 0.73
C SER A 16 -8.87 4.36 1.22
N SER A 17 -9.31 4.71 2.43
CA SER A 17 -10.64 4.33 2.94
C SER A 17 -11.79 4.97 2.17
N ASP A 18 -11.62 6.22 1.73
CA ASP A 18 -12.67 6.96 1.03
C ASP A 18 -12.87 6.37 -0.37
N VAL A 19 -11.77 6.09 -1.07
CA VAL A 19 -11.79 5.43 -2.39
C VAL A 19 -12.35 4.01 -2.29
N LEU A 20 -11.94 3.21 -1.29
CA LEU A 20 -12.48 1.86 -1.09
C LEU A 20 -13.98 1.87 -0.77
N THR A 21 -14.45 2.86 -0.02
CA THR A 21 -15.90 3.03 0.24
C THR A 21 -16.64 3.38 -1.06
N ALA A 22 -16.09 4.27 -1.89
CA ALA A 22 -16.65 4.61 -3.21
C ALA A 22 -16.66 3.42 -4.19
N LEU A 23 -15.70 2.49 -4.05
CA LEU A 23 -15.68 1.20 -4.77
C LEU A 23 -16.69 0.17 -4.21
N GLY A 24 -17.44 0.51 -3.15
CA GLY A 24 -18.47 -0.35 -2.55
C GLY A 24 -17.99 -1.28 -1.45
N VAL A 25 -16.74 -1.19 -1.00
CA VAL A 25 -16.23 -2.05 0.08
C VAL A 25 -16.79 -1.56 1.42
N ASN A 26 -17.45 -2.44 2.16
CA ASN A 26 -17.91 -2.11 3.51
C ASN A 26 -16.73 -2.14 4.50
N LEU A 27 -16.28 -0.97 4.92
CA LEU A 27 -15.18 -0.80 5.89
C LEU A 27 -15.65 -0.77 7.35
N ALA A 28 -16.97 -0.89 7.59
CA ALA A 28 -17.58 -0.80 8.91
C ALA A 28 -17.77 -2.17 9.57
N LEU A 29 -16.80 -3.08 9.39
CA LEU A 29 -16.83 -4.42 9.96
C LEU A 29 -16.27 -4.44 11.39
N GLU A 30 -16.89 -5.26 12.23
CA GLU A 30 -16.34 -5.67 13.52
C GLU A 30 -15.19 -6.68 13.32
N PRO A 31 -14.28 -6.86 14.31
CA PRO A 31 -13.09 -7.69 14.14
C PRO A 31 -13.35 -9.12 13.63
N ASP A 32 -14.37 -9.81 14.15
CA ASP A 32 -14.72 -11.17 13.73
C ASP A 32 -15.27 -11.21 12.29
N GLN A 33 -16.05 -10.21 11.90
CA GLN A 33 -16.58 -10.07 10.53
C GLN A 33 -15.46 -9.76 9.54
N LEU A 34 -14.50 -8.90 9.94
CA LEU A 34 -13.32 -8.61 9.12
C LEU A 34 -12.48 -9.87 8.90
N ARG A 35 -12.30 -10.68 9.95
CA ARG A 35 -11.61 -11.97 9.86
C ARG A 35 -12.32 -12.93 8.92
N GLU A 36 -13.64 -13.08 9.03
CA GLU A 36 -14.41 -13.95 8.14
C GLU A 36 -14.35 -13.49 6.67
N ALA A 37 -14.49 -12.18 6.43
CA ALA A 37 -14.34 -11.62 5.09
C ALA A 37 -12.91 -11.83 4.53
N PHE A 38 -11.89 -11.69 5.38
CA PHE A 38 -10.50 -11.94 5.02
C PHE A 38 -10.25 -13.41 4.67
N ASP A 39 -10.72 -14.35 5.49
CA ASP A 39 -10.55 -15.79 5.26
C ASP A 39 -11.17 -16.23 3.91
N ARG A 40 -12.26 -15.57 3.49
CA ARG A 40 -12.93 -15.84 2.22
C ARG A 40 -12.24 -15.21 1.00
N THR A 41 -11.69 -14.01 1.15
CA THR A 41 -11.26 -13.20 0.00
C THR A 41 -9.75 -13.07 -0.13
N GLY A 42 -9.03 -13.29 0.97
CA GLY A 42 -7.59 -13.06 1.12
C GLY A 42 -7.22 -11.58 1.21
N ILE A 43 -8.17 -10.65 1.36
CA ILE A 43 -7.91 -9.21 1.45
C ILE A 43 -8.75 -8.55 2.55
N ALA A 44 -8.13 -7.66 3.32
CA ALA A 44 -8.77 -6.90 4.38
C ALA A 44 -8.26 -5.47 4.42
N PHE A 45 -9.15 -4.55 4.79
CA PHE A 45 -8.80 -3.19 5.16
C PHE A 45 -8.96 -3.04 6.67
N VAL A 46 -7.84 -2.80 7.35
CA VAL A 46 -7.76 -2.65 8.79
C VAL A 46 -7.85 -1.15 9.10
N HIS A 47 -9.02 -0.69 9.51
CA HIS A 47 -9.25 0.73 9.76
C HIS A 47 -8.63 1.18 11.09
N ALA A 48 -7.63 2.07 11.03
CA ALA A 48 -6.83 2.48 12.19
C ALA A 48 -7.70 2.95 13.37
N ALA A 49 -8.73 3.77 13.11
CA ALA A 49 -9.61 4.28 14.17
C ALA A 49 -10.38 3.18 14.95
N ARG A 50 -10.64 2.01 14.33
CA ARG A 50 -11.32 0.89 15.00
C ARG A 50 -10.34 0.03 15.79
N PHE A 51 -9.18 -0.26 15.22
CA PHE A 51 -8.22 -1.21 15.80
C PHE A 51 -7.20 -0.56 16.74
N LEU A 52 -7.07 0.76 16.73
CA LEU A 52 -6.22 1.52 17.64
C LEU A 52 -7.05 2.52 18.45
N PRO A 53 -8.04 2.08 19.25
CA PRO A 53 -9.00 2.97 19.91
C PRO A 53 -8.34 3.96 20.88
N GLY A 54 -7.16 3.64 21.41
CA GLY A 54 -6.38 4.54 22.25
C GLY A 54 -6.00 5.87 21.56
N PHE A 55 -5.87 5.88 20.23
CA PHE A 55 -5.55 7.09 19.46
C PHE A 55 -6.62 8.18 19.57
N ARG A 56 -7.86 7.84 19.97
CA ARG A 56 -8.93 8.84 20.24
C ARG A 56 -8.53 9.85 21.32
N HIS A 57 -7.68 9.44 22.27
CA HIS A 57 -7.20 10.30 23.35
C HIS A 57 -6.11 11.28 22.88
N VAL A 58 -5.41 10.93 21.79
CA VAL A 58 -4.32 11.74 21.23
C VAL A 58 -4.83 12.67 20.12
N GLY A 59 -5.93 12.32 19.46
CA GLY A 59 -6.53 13.08 18.36
C GLY A 59 -6.75 14.58 18.66
N PRO A 60 -7.47 14.95 19.74
CA PRO A 60 -7.74 16.35 20.07
C PRO A 60 -6.45 17.17 20.29
N VAL A 61 -5.51 16.63 21.06
CA VAL A 61 -4.21 17.29 21.33
C VAL A 61 -3.41 17.50 20.04
N ARG A 62 -3.42 16.53 19.13
CA ARG A 62 -2.75 16.68 17.83
C ARG A 62 -3.39 17.77 16.97
N ALA A 63 -4.72 17.87 16.99
CA ALA A 63 -5.44 18.89 16.25
C ALA A 63 -5.13 20.30 16.79
N GLU A 64 -5.08 20.45 18.12
CA GLU A 64 -4.71 21.70 18.79
C GLU A 64 -3.25 22.10 18.52
N LEU A 65 -2.33 21.14 18.53
CA LEU A 65 -0.91 21.40 18.24
C LEU A 65 -0.67 21.86 16.80
N GLY A 66 -1.41 21.33 15.82
CA GLY A 66 -1.32 21.73 14.42
C GLY A 66 0.04 21.48 13.73
N VAL A 67 0.96 20.76 14.38
CA VAL A 67 2.32 20.47 13.89
C VAL A 67 2.59 18.97 13.78
N GLN A 68 3.56 18.59 12.95
CA GLN A 68 3.98 17.19 12.84
C GLN A 68 4.67 16.72 14.13
N THR A 69 4.32 15.52 14.59
CA THR A 69 4.90 14.87 15.77
C THR A 69 5.22 13.41 15.47
N VAL A 70 5.76 12.66 16.45
CA VAL A 70 6.00 11.22 16.30
C VAL A 70 4.75 10.44 15.85
N PHE A 71 3.55 10.90 16.23
CA PHE A 71 2.28 10.27 15.85
C PHE A 71 1.98 10.31 14.35
N ASN A 72 2.65 11.16 13.57
CA ASN A 72 2.54 11.16 12.11
C ASN A 72 3.24 9.96 11.47
N TYR A 73 4.20 9.35 12.15
CA TYR A 73 4.98 8.21 11.65
C TYR A 73 4.46 6.87 12.15
N LEU A 74 3.61 6.84 13.19
CA LEU A 74 3.15 5.60 13.82
C LEU A 74 2.18 4.78 12.96
N GLY A 75 1.56 5.36 11.93
CA GLY A 75 0.53 4.68 11.12
C GLY A 75 1.00 3.32 10.57
N PRO A 76 2.06 3.27 9.73
CA PRO A 76 2.62 2.02 9.23
C PRO A 76 3.19 1.12 10.33
N LEU A 77 3.73 1.74 11.41
CA LEU A 77 4.40 1.03 12.50
C LEU A 77 3.41 0.31 13.43
N CYS A 78 2.16 0.75 13.50
CA CYS A 78 1.14 0.24 14.42
C CYS A 78 0.08 -0.63 13.74
N ASN A 79 0.36 -1.22 12.57
CA ASN A 79 -0.56 -2.19 11.97
C ASN A 79 -0.82 -3.35 12.97
N PRO A 80 -2.06 -3.53 13.47
CA PRO A 80 -2.37 -4.51 14.51
C PRO A 80 -2.19 -5.96 14.02
N VAL A 81 -2.23 -6.19 12.70
CA VAL A 81 -2.02 -7.50 12.08
C VAL A 81 -0.57 -7.94 12.13
N ARG A 82 0.38 -6.99 12.24
CA ARG A 82 1.84 -7.26 12.23
C ARG A 82 2.27 -8.16 11.06
N PRO A 83 2.02 -7.75 9.80
CA PRO A 83 2.35 -8.58 8.64
C PRO A 83 3.86 -8.88 8.57
N GLU A 84 4.19 -10.11 8.19
CA GLU A 84 5.57 -10.60 8.06
C GLU A 84 6.27 -10.05 6.81
N ALA A 85 5.49 -9.56 5.83
CA ALA A 85 5.94 -8.90 4.62
C ALA A 85 5.28 -7.52 4.49
N THR A 86 6.06 -6.46 4.24
CA THR A 86 5.53 -5.09 4.12
C THR A 86 6.18 -4.29 3.00
N ALA A 87 5.38 -3.72 2.10
CA ALA A 87 5.80 -2.59 1.27
C ALA A 87 5.27 -1.30 1.92
N ALA A 88 6.16 -0.37 2.26
CA ALA A 88 5.81 0.83 3.00
C ALA A 88 6.50 2.09 2.45
N GLY A 89 5.67 3.02 1.99
CA GLY A 89 6.06 4.40 1.78
C GLY A 89 6.37 5.13 3.07
N VAL A 90 7.37 6.00 3.04
CA VAL A 90 7.61 6.99 4.10
C VAL A 90 7.43 8.40 3.58
N ALA A 91 6.91 9.29 4.43
CA ALA A 91 6.71 10.70 4.09
C ALA A 91 8.00 11.54 4.16
N ASP A 92 9.02 11.06 4.85
CA ASP A 92 10.30 11.74 5.02
C ASP A 92 11.45 10.74 4.87
N ILE A 93 12.32 11.02 3.90
CA ILE A 93 13.49 10.21 3.59
C ILE A 93 14.44 10.07 4.78
N ALA A 94 14.60 11.12 5.59
CA ALA A 94 15.48 11.09 6.77
C ALA A 94 15.00 10.11 7.84
N ARG A 95 13.73 9.69 7.76
CA ARG A 95 13.12 8.71 8.67
C ARG A 95 13.03 7.32 8.08
N ALA A 96 13.31 7.12 6.79
CA ALA A 96 13.23 5.80 6.14
C ALA A 96 14.07 4.72 6.86
N PRO A 97 15.32 4.99 7.29
CA PRO A 97 16.11 4.00 8.03
C PRO A 97 15.47 3.55 9.34
N LEU A 98 14.76 4.44 10.05
CA LEU A 98 14.05 4.10 11.29
C LEU A 98 12.91 3.09 11.03
N PHE A 99 12.19 3.26 9.92
CA PHE A 99 11.13 2.34 9.52
C PHE A 99 11.71 0.98 9.16
N ALA A 100 12.77 0.96 8.35
CA ALA A 100 13.47 -0.27 7.98
C ALA A 100 14.01 -1.00 9.22
N ASP A 101 14.63 -0.28 10.16
CA ASP A 101 15.11 -0.83 11.43
C ASP A 101 14.00 -1.43 12.28
N LEU A 102 12.80 -0.85 12.29
CA LEU A 102 11.66 -1.43 13.00
C LEU A 102 11.24 -2.77 12.38
N PHE A 103 11.12 -2.85 11.05
CA PHE A 103 10.77 -4.10 10.39
C PHE A 103 11.84 -5.16 10.61
N ARG A 104 13.12 -4.75 10.55
CA ARG A 104 14.28 -5.60 10.86
C ARG A 104 14.21 -6.14 12.30
N PHE A 105 13.95 -5.26 13.27
CA PHE A 105 13.81 -5.65 14.69
C PHE A 105 12.65 -6.63 14.92
N ARG A 106 11.58 -6.54 14.12
CA ARG A 106 10.44 -7.46 14.16
C ARG A 106 10.71 -8.81 13.48
N GLY A 107 11.82 -8.95 12.77
CA GLY A 107 12.09 -10.11 11.92
C GLY A 107 11.17 -10.18 10.69
N ALA A 108 10.58 -9.06 10.28
CA ALA A 108 9.75 -8.98 9.08
C ALA A 108 10.60 -8.66 7.84
N SER A 109 10.13 -9.10 6.68
CA SER A 109 10.66 -8.69 5.38
C SER A 109 9.95 -7.42 4.92
N ALA A 110 10.69 -6.44 4.41
CA ALA A 110 10.09 -5.20 3.97
C ALA A 110 10.83 -4.51 2.83
N LEU A 111 10.07 -3.79 2.00
CA LEU A 111 10.60 -2.72 1.16
C LEU A 111 10.05 -1.40 1.70
N VAL A 112 10.93 -0.61 2.29
CA VAL A 112 10.61 0.77 2.69
C VAL A 112 11.08 1.69 1.58
N PHE A 113 10.27 2.64 1.13
CA PHE A 113 10.65 3.48 -0.02
C PHE A 113 10.15 4.92 0.04
N ARG A 114 10.81 5.76 -0.77
CA ARG A 114 10.49 7.17 -0.98
C ARG A 114 10.87 7.58 -2.41
N GLY A 115 9.97 8.26 -3.11
CA GLY A 115 10.29 8.94 -4.38
C GLY A 115 10.99 10.29 -4.16
N ASP A 116 11.93 10.64 -5.04
CA ASP A 116 12.62 11.96 -5.04
C ASP A 116 11.66 13.14 -5.22
N ASP A 117 10.52 12.88 -5.86
CA ASP A 117 9.44 13.83 -6.10
C ASP A 117 8.58 14.09 -4.85
N GLY A 118 8.87 13.41 -3.74
CA GLY A 118 8.18 13.55 -2.49
C GLY A 118 6.96 12.64 -2.32
N LEU A 119 6.78 11.67 -3.21
CA LEU A 119 5.79 10.61 -3.04
C LEU A 119 6.24 9.58 -2.00
N ASP A 120 5.31 9.09 -1.18
CA ASP A 120 5.48 7.90 -0.34
C ASP A 120 5.10 6.63 -1.12
N GLU A 121 5.49 6.60 -2.39
CA GLU A 121 5.34 5.51 -3.34
C GLU A 121 6.67 5.29 -4.08
N LEU A 122 6.85 4.12 -4.69
CA LEU A 122 7.78 4.02 -5.81
C LEU A 122 7.22 4.87 -6.95
N THR A 123 7.94 5.93 -7.32
CA THR A 123 7.48 6.91 -8.29
C THR A 123 7.85 6.53 -9.72
N THR A 124 7.01 6.93 -10.68
CA THR A 124 7.32 6.89 -12.12
C THR A 124 7.79 8.24 -12.65
N THR A 125 7.88 9.28 -11.82
CA THR A 125 8.32 10.63 -12.25
C THR A 125 9.82 10.84 -12.06
N GLY A 126 10.40 10.25 -11.02
CA GLY A 126 11.75 10.50 -10.49
C GLY A 126 12.57 9.22 -10.30
N HIS A 127 13.59 9.25 -9.44
CA HIS A 127 14.12 8.01 -8.84
C HIS A 127 13.35 7.71 -7.55
N SER A 128 13.43 6.47 -7.09
CA SER A 128 12.99 6.07 -5.77
C SER A 128 14.15 5.45 -4.99
N HIS A 129 14.27 5.82 -3.72
CA HIS A 129 15.16 5.18 -2.77
C HIS A 129 14.42 4.04 -2.07
N ILE A 130 15.06 2.88 -1.94
CA ILE A 130 14.49 1.67 -1.35
C ILE A 130 15.43 1.13 -0.27
N TRP A 131 14.88 0.87 0.91
CA TRP A 131 15.50 0.15 2.01
C TRP A 131 14.86 -1.23 2.11
N GLU A 132 15.58 -2.24 1.63
CA GLU A 132 15.19 -3.64 1.68
C GLU A 132 15.61 -4.25 3.02
N VAL A 133 14.65 -4.86 3.70
CA VAL A 133 14.85 -5.67 4.90
C VAL A 133 14.58 -7.12 4.55
N SER A 134 15.58 -7.98 4.68
CA SER A 134 15.44 -9.42 4.49
C SER A 134 16.48 -10.18 5.29
N ARG A 135 16.10 -11.31 5.91
CA ARG A 135 16.99 -12.15 6.74
C ARG A 135 17.76 -11.37 7.82
N GLY A 136 17.17 -10.29 8.34
CA GLY A 136 17.81 -9.40 9.32
C GLY A 136 18.88 -8.46 8.75
N ALA A 137 19.13 -8.50 7.43
CA ALA A 137 19.97 -7.54 6.72
C ALA A 137 19.16 -6.31 6.28
N LEU A 138 19.87 -5.20 6.10
CA LEU A 138 19.35 -3.97 5.51
C LEU A 138 20.21 -3.64 4.28
N THR A 139 19.58 -3.59 3.11
CA THR A 139 20.24 -3.27 1.83
C THR A 139 19.56 -2.07 1.22
N GLU A 140 20.33 -1.14 0.66
CA GLU A 140 19.80 0.06 0.00
C GLU A 140 19.88 -0.08 -1.52
N HIS A 141 18.86 0.44 -2.19
CA HIS A 141 18.77 0.45 -3.64
C HIS A 141 18.22 1.79 -4.13
N ASP A 142 18.67 2.18 -5.32
CA ASP A 142 18.08 3.27 -6.09
C ASP A 142 17.39 2.68 -7.33
N LEU A 143 16.21 3.19 -7.63
CA LEU A 143 15.41 2.74 -8.76
C LEU A 143 15.07 3.91 -9.68
N ASP A 144 15.54 3.85 -10.93
CA ASP A 144 14.92 4.60 -12.03
C ASP A 144 13.83 3.73 -12.66
N PRO A 145 12.56 4.17 -12.76
CA PRO A 145 11.50 3.40 -13.41
C PRO A 145 11.85 3.00 -14.86
N ARG A 146 12.73 3.75 -15.53
CA ARG A 146 13.20 3.43 -16.90
C ARG A 146 14.04 2.16 -16.96
N ASP A 147 14.70 1.76 -15.88
CA ASP A 147 15.45 0.50 -15.81
C ASP A 147 14.52 -0.72 -15.89
N LEU A 148 13.22 -0.52 -15.60
CA LEU A 148 12.15 -1.51 -15.76
C LEU A 148 11.34 -1.30 -17.05
N GLY A 149 11.78 -0.41 -17.93
CA GLY A 149 11.07 -0.06 -19.17
C GLY A 149 9.85 0.85 -18.98
N ILE A 150 9.65 1.43 -17.79
CA ILE A 150 8.53 2.33 -17.51
C ILE A 150 8.91 3.75 -17.94
N PRO A 151 8.13 4.41 -18.84
CA PRO A 151 8.38 5.80 -19.22
C PRO A 151 8.23 6.75 -18.04
N ARG A 152 8.99 7.86 -18.04
CA ARG A 152 8.82 8.90 -17.02
C ARG A 152 7.47 9.59 -17.19
N ALA A 153 6.66 9.54 -16.15
CA ALA A 153 5.44 10.32 -16.03
C ALA A 153 5.74 11.74 -15.54
N LYS A 154 4.78 12.64 -15.67
CA LYS A 154 4.80 13.91 -14.96
C LYS A 154 3.91 13.82 -13.72
N MET A 155 4.20 14.64 -12.71
CA MET A 155 3.37 14.71 -11.50
C MET A 155 1.90 15.04 -11.82
N GLU A 156 1.64 15.89 -12.82
CA GLU A 156 0.29 16.23 -13.29
C GLU A 156 -0.52 15.01 -13.79
N ASP A 157 0.15 13.96 -14.27
CA ASP A 157 -0.50 12.74 -14.74
C ASP A 157 -0.99 11.84 -13.59
N LEU A 158 -0.53 12.10 -12.35
CA LEU A 158 -0.76 11.27 -11.17
C LEU A 158 -1.66 11.93 -10.13
N VAL A 159 -2.08 13.18 -10.35
CA VAL A 159 -2.89 13.92 -9.38
C VAL A 159 -4.27 13.28 -9.23
N GLY A 160 -4.56 12.81 -8.01
CA GLY A 160 -5.86 12.27 -7.64
C GLY A 160 -6.95 13.35 -7.44
N GLY A 161 -8.20 12.89 -7.46
CA GLY A 161 -9.39 13.70 -7.27
C GLY A 161 -10.17 13.38 -5.99
N THR A 162 -11.47 13.64 -6.06
CA THR A 162 -12.49 13.20 -5.11
C THR A 162 -12.55 11.66 -5.02
N PRO A 163 -13.18 11.09 -3.97
CA PRO A 163 -13.32 9.64 -3.85
C PRO A 163 -13.94 8.97 -5.09
N ASP A 164 -14.98 9.57 -5.68
CA ASP A 164 -15.67 9.01 -6.86
C ASP A 164 -14.80 9.08 -8.12
N GLU A 165 -14.08 10.20 -8.32
CA GLU A 165 -13.11 10.33 -9.43
C GLU A 165 -12.00 9.28 -9.32
N ASN A 166 -11.47 9.06 -8.10
CA ASN A 166 -10.44 8.06 -7.86
C ASN A 166 -10.96 6.63 -7.98
N ALA A 167 -12.21 6.35 -7.58
CA ALA A 167 -12.83 5.05 -7.82
C ALA A 167 -12.99 4.77 -9.32
N ALA A 168 -13.37 5.79 -10.11
CA ALA A 168 -13.42 5.67 -11.57
C ALA A 168 -12.03 5.43 -12.18
N VAL A 169 -10.97 6.07 -11.65
CA VAL A 169 -9.58 5.80 -12.04
C VAL A 169 -9.20 4.34 -11.77
N VAL A 170 -9.53 3.82 -10.57
CA VAL A 170 -9.27 2.41 -10.22
C VAL A 170 -9.97 1.47 -11.20
N HIS A 171 -11.24 1.73 -11.55
CA HIS A 171 -11.95 0.92 -12.53
C HIS A 171 -11.31 0.95 -13.93
N ARG A 172 -10.79 2.10 -14.38
CA ARG A 172 -10.06 2.21 -15.65
C ARG A 172 -8.75 1.42 -15.65
N VAL A 173 -7.95 1.54 -14.59
CA VAL A 173 -6.74 0.73 -14.41
C VAL A 173 -7.10 -0.76 -14.40
N PHE A 174 -8.12 -1.15 -13.64
CA PHE A 174 -8.58 -2.54 -13.58
C PHE A 174 -9.19 -3.03 -14.88
N ALA A 175 -9.68 -2.16 -15.77
CA ALA A 175 -10.11 -2.49 -17.13
C ALA A 175 -8.94 -2.66 -18.11
N GLY A 176 -7.71 -2.38 -17.65
CA GLY A 176 -6.48 -2.52 -18.42
C GLY A 176 -6.07 -1.26 -19.17
N GLU A 177 -6.68 -0.09 -18.89
CA GLU A 177 -6.32 1.16 -19.55
C GLU A 177 -4.82 1.47 -19.37
N PRO A 178 -4.05 1.62 -20.47
CA PRO A 178 -2.64 1.94 -20.38
C PRO A 178 -2.42 3.39 -19.95
N GLY A 179 -1.30 3.67 -19.29
CA GLY A 179 -0.87 5.03 -18.99
C GLY A 179 -0.22 5.18 -17.60
N PRO A 180 0.19 6.41 -17.24
CA PRO A 180 1.00 6.68 -16.06
C PRO A 180 0.44 6.13 -14.74
N VAL A 181 -0.89 6.19 -14.58
CA VAL A 181 -1.56 5.70 -13.37
C VAL A 181 -1.51 4.17 -13.28
N ARG A 182 -1.65 3.46 -14.42
CA ARG A 182 -1.47 2.01 -14.47
C ARG A 182 -0.02 1.67 -14.13
N ASP A 183 0.94 2.37 -14.74
CA ASP A 183 2.36 2.07 -14.57
C ASP A 183 2.81 2.20 -13.10
N ILE A 184 2.45 3.31 -12.43
CA ILE A 184 2.79 3.49 -11.01
C ILE A 184 2.06 2.50 -10.10
N ALA A 185 0.81 2.13 -10.42
CA ALA A 185 0.06 1.15 -9.65
C ALA A 185 0.69 -0.25 -9.76
N LEU A 186 1.11 -0.65 -10.97
CA LEU A 186 1.79 -1.93 -11.21
C LEU A 186 3.16 -1.96 -10.53
N LEU A 187 3.92 -0.87 -10.56
CA LEU A 187 5.22 -0.77 -9.89
C LEU A 187 5.10 -0.96 -8.37
N ASN A 188 4.14 -0.30 -7.73
CA ASN A 188 3.92 -0.44 -6.29
C ASN A 188 3.32 -1.80 -5.91
N ALA A 189 2.49 -2.40 -6.78
CA ALA A 189 2.04 -3.77 -6.62
C ALA A 189 3.21 -4.77 -6.70
N ALA A 190 4.12 -4.57 -7.66
CA ALA A 190 5.34 -5.37 -7.79
C ALA A 190 6.21 -5.30 -6.54
N ALA A 191 6.39 -4.12 -5.94
CA ALA A 191 7.10 -3.97 -4.66
C ALA A 191 6.42 -4.77 -3.52
N GLY A 192 5.09 -4.75 -3.44
CA GLY A 192 4.34 -5.57 -2.48
C GLY A 192 4.56 -7.07 -2.67
N LEU A 193 4.60 -7.53 -3.92
CA LEU A 193 4.87 -8.93 -4.26
C LEU A 193 6.32 -9.32 -3.96
N VAL A 194 7.30 -8.46 -4.26
CA VAL A 194 8.71 -8.69 -3.91
C VAL A 194 8.89 -8.77 -2.40
N ALA A 195 8.25 -7.88 -1.63
CA ALA A 195 8.30 -7.94 -0.17
C ALA A 195 7.73 -9.27 0.37
N TYR A 196 6.69 -9.81 -0.26
CA TYR A 196 6.13 -11.12 0.08
C TYR A 196 7.08 -12.26 -0.26
N ASP A 197 7.69 -12.25 -1.45
CA ASP A 197 8.70 -13.24 -1.83
C ASP A 197 9.91 -13.23 -0.89
N LEU A 198 10.38 -12.06 -0.45
CA LEU A 198 11.48 -11.98 0.52
C LEU A 198 11.15 -12.66 1.86
N PHE A 199 9.87 -12.77 2.21
CA PHE A 199 9.40 -13.52 3.36
C PHE A 199 9.22 -15.02 3.04
N ALA A 200 8.55 -15.35 1.93
CA ALA A 200 8.18 -16.72 1.58
C ALA A 200 9.38 -17.54 1.05
N GLU A 201 10.29 -16.88 0.35
CA GLU A 201 11.47 -17.42 -0.35
C GLU A 201 12.67 -16.50 -0.06
N PRO A 202 13.28 -16.54 1.15
CA PRO A 202 14.31 -15.58 1.56
C PRO A 202 15.56 -15.54 0.67
N GLU A 203 15.86 -16.61 -0.06
CA GLU A 203 16.91 -16.70 -1.08
C GLU A 203 16.65 -15.81 -2.30
N SER A 204 15.41 -15.36 -2.52
CA SER A 204 15.10 -14.38 -3.55
C SER A 204 15.91 -13.09 -3.39
N ALA A 205 16.30 -12.74 -2.16
CA ALA A 205 17.17 -11.60 -1.85
C ALA A 205 18.55 -11.67 -2.56
N ASP A 206 19.00 -12.86 -2.96
CA ASP A 206 20.28 -13.05 -3.64
C ASP A 206 20.19 -12.65 -5.14
N ARG A 207 18.98 -12.41 -5.66
CA ARG A 207 18.75 -11.90 -7.01
C ARG A 207 18.75 -10.36 -7.05
N PRO A 208 19.24 -9.74 -8.14
CA PRO A 208 19.15 -8.30 -8.34
C PRO A 208 17.70 -7.78 -8.15
N ILE A 209 17.54 -6.65 -7.45
CA ILE A 209 16.21 -6.09 -7.17
C ILE A 209 15.46 -5.73 -8.46
N LEU A 210 16.16 -5.28 -9.49
CA LEU A 210 15.57 -4.97 -10.80
C LEU A 210 14.91 -6.20 -11.43
N ASP A 211 15.58 -7.35 -11.41
CA ASP A 211 15.03 -8.59 -11.96
C ASP A 211 13.78 -9.02 -11.18
N ARG A 212 13.81 -8.92 -9.85
CA ARG A 212 12.66 -9.25 -8.99
C ARG A 212 11.48 -8.32 -9.26
N LEU A 213 11.71 -7.02 -9.38
CA LEU A 213 10.66 -6.05 -9.69
C LEU A 213 10.11 -6.26 -11.11
N ALA A 214 10.96 -6.54 -12.10
CA ALA A 214 10.55 -6.84 -13.47
C ALA A 214 9.65 -8.08 -13.54
N ASP A 215 10.03 -9.17 -12.86
CA ASP A 215 9.22 -10.39 -12.78
C ASP A 215 7.85 -10.10 -12.15
N LYS A 216 7.81 -9.33 -11.07
CA LYS A 216 6.55 -9.01 -10.38
C LYS A 216 5.70 -7.97 -11.09
N LEU A 217 6.29 -7.11 -11.91
CA LEU A 217 5.55 -6.24 -12.83
C LEU A 217 4.73 -7.06 -13.83
N VAL A 218 5.29 -8.15 -14.36
CA VAL A 218 4.56 -9.07 -15.25
C VAL A 218 3.37 -9.71 -14.53
N VAL A 219 3.59 -10.22 -13.31
CA VAL A 219 2.52 -10.80 -12.48
C VAL A 219 1.41 -9.78 -12.19
N ALA A 220 1.79 -8.55 -11.83
CA ALA A 220 0.83 -7.49 -11.55
C ALA A 220 0.03 -7.11 -12.81
N ALA A 221 0.69 -7.01 -13.97
CA ALA A 221 0.04 -6.74 -15.25
C ALA A 221 -0.95 -7.86 -15.62
N GLU A 222 -0.54 -9.13 -15.50
CA GLU A 222 -1.40 -10.28 -15.77
C GLU A 222 -2.65 -10.31 -14.87
N ALA A 223 -2.51 -9.97 -13.59
CA ALA A 223 -3.64 -9.87 -12.67
C ALA A 223 -4.68 -8.81 -13.13
N VAL A 224 -4.21 -7.69 -13.69
CA VAL A 224 -5.06 -6.66 -14.29
C VAL A 224 -5.69 -7.13 -15.60
N ASP A 225 -4.86 -7.60 -16.52
CA ASP A 225 -5.26 -7.90 -17.90
C ASP A 225 -6.16 -9.14 -18.00
N SER A 226 -5.95 -10.14 -17.13
CA SER A 226 -6.86 -11.29 -17.00
C SER A 226 -8.24 -10.93 -16.42
N GLY A 227 -8.39 -9.73 -15.86
CA GLY A 227 -9.59 -9.31 -15.12
C GLY A 227 -9.68 -9.86 -13.69
N SER A 228 -8.65 -10.59 -13.23
CA SER A 228 -8.62 -11.16 -11.87
C SER A 228 -8.78 -10.10 -10.79
N VAL A 229 -8.24 -8.89 -10.98
CA VAL A 229 -8.43 -7.77 -10.04
C VAL A 229 -9.90 -7.32 -9.94
N ARG A 230 -10.65 -7.34 -11.04
CA ARG A 230 -12.07 -6.96 -11.05
C ARG A 230 -12.91 -8.01 -10.32
N SER A 231 -12.66 -9.28 -10.59
CA SER A 231 -13.30 -10.39 -9.86
C SER A 231 -12.97 -10.33 -8.38
N LYS A 232 -11.70 -10.10 -8.01
CA LYS A 232 -11.28 -9.97 -6.61
C LYS A 232 -11.97 -8.81 -5.89
N LEU A 233 -12.10 -7.65 -6.56
CA LEU A 233 -12.83 -6.51 -5.99
C LEU A 233 -14.31 -6.86 -5.79
N ALA A 234 -14.96 -7.47 -6.78
CA ALA A 234 -16.37 -7.89 -6.67
C ALA A 234 -16.59 -8.88 -5.53
N ASP A 235 -15.73 -9.89 -5.41
CA ASP A 235 -15.75 -10.87 -4.31
C ASP A 235 -15.58 -10.18 -2.95
N TRP A 236 -14.68 -9.21 -2.87
CA TRP A 236 -14.42 -8.47 -1.64
C TRP A 236 -15.59 -7.57 -1.24
N VAL A 237 -16.18 -6.86 -2.20
CA VAL A 237 -17.42 -6.08 -1.99
C VAL A 237 -18.54 -7.00 -1.50
N ALA A 238 -18.79 -8.12 -2.18
CA ALA A 238 -19.84 -9.07 -1.79
C ALA A 238 -19.60 -9.66 -0.39
N ALA A 239 -18.36 -10.03 -0.07
CA ALA A 239 -18.02 -10.61 1.23
C ALA A 239 -18.22 -9.60 2.37
N THR A 240 -17.85 -8.34 2.19
CA THR A 240 -18.00 -7.30 3.21
C THR A 240 -19.45 -6.77 3.32
N ALA A 241 -20.20 -6.77 2.22
CA ALA A 241 -21.61 -6.39 2.19
C ALA A 241 -22.53 -7.41 2.89
N ALA A 242 -22.13 -8.69 2.96
CA ALA A 242 -22.90 -9.72 3.66
C ALA A 242 -23.12 -9.43 5.16
N PHE A 243 -22.30 -8.56 5.75
CA PHE A 243 -22.40 -8.14 7.14
C PHE A 243 -23.01 -6.74 7.33
N ALA A 244 -23.38 -6.06 6.23
CA ALA A 244 -24.17 -4.85 6.34
C ALA A 244 -25.53 -5.25 6.90
N SER A 245 -25.86 -4.79 8.13
CA SER A 245 -27.19 -4.98 8.69
C SER A 245 -28.24 -4.54 7.69
N ALA A 246 -29.24 -5.37 7.43
CA ALA A 246 -30.47 -4.91 6.78
C ALA A 246 -30.98 -3.73 7.61
N ALA A 247 -30.84 -2.53 7.05
CA ALA A 247 -31.34 -1.30 7.65
C ALA A 247 -32.87 -1.27 7.54
#